data_AF-A0AAE1JWN9-F1
#
_entry.id   AF-A0AAE1JWN9-F1
#
_cell.length_a   1.000
_cell.length_b   1.000
_cell.length_c   1.000
_cell.angle_alpha   90.00
_cell.angle_beta   90.00
_cell.angle_gamma   90.00
#
_symmetry.space_group_name_H-M   'P 1'
#
loop_
_entity.id
_entity.type
_entity.pdbx_description
1 polymer ?
#
loop_
_entity_poly.entity_id
_entity_poly.type
_entity_poly.pdbx_seq_one_letter_code
_entity_poly.pdbx_strand_id
1 'polypeptide(L)'
;MSLPRFVVLKSNYNKKYLHYIQEDVQVHGFLKFSEEEVVSPYAKFEVEMAKSGNGLVHIRCCYNNKYWVRWTQNHWWIVAGADEREEDQSKWSCTLFKPIYVDADAKTVRFLHVQLGHYACLWRTAAPFASCLFAASENPDKDSCDVCTIIDWESILIMPKHVAFKGDNGQYLSARWIERHQYLQFASNDVGDPTVGNEIFTTYDGNIRVKSNHFGKFWRRSPNWIWADSDDTTNNNSDTLFWPIKVDKNVIALRNLGNNNFCKRLTTEGKTNCLNAGVSTISKEARIEVEELVISRQIYNVNFRLFDARIYSQRVLTMATGVAINRTQEPNNAEVRLSYIETKSSTWNASVSLKLGVKTSFQTGIPFIAKGEIEISAEFTGEYQWGETTTTSTEVETVYKVTVPPMTMVTVSLLATTGLCDVPFSYTQRDTLTNGQQVTCNMDDGIYTGINSFNFKYETKQEDL
;
A
#
# COMPACT_ATOMS: atom_id res chain seq x y z
N MET A 1 -18.42 1.29 17.61
CA MET A 1 -17.72 1.86 16.43
C MET A 1 -16.62 0.90 16.02
N SER A 2 -16.44 0.70 14.72
CA SER A 2 -15.32 -0.04 14.14
C SER A 2 -14.25 0.93 13.65
N LEU A 3 -12.98 0.56 13.78
CA LEU A 3 -11.89 1.33 13.17
C LEU A 3 -12.03 1.28 11.63
N PRO A 4 -11.53 2.30 10.90
CA PRO A 4 -11.33 2.20 9.47
C PRO A 4 -10.45 1.01 9.13
N ARG A 5 -10.60 0.45 7.92
CA ARG A 5 -9.78 -0.69 7.48
C ARG A 5 -8.31 -0.31 7.36
N PHE A 6 -8.01 0.87 6.83
CA PHE A 6 -6.65 1.39 6.75
C PHE A 6 -6.53 2.63 7.61
N VAL A 7 -5.55 2.64 8.51
CA VAL A 7 -5.36 3.71 9.49
C VAL A 7 -3.93 4.24 9.49
N VAL A 8 -3.81 5.52 9.85
CA VAL A 8 -2.57 6.13 10.35
C VAL A 8 -2.81 6.56 11.79
N LEU A 9 -1.80 6.36 12.62
CA LEU A 9 -1.88 6.63 14.05
C LEU A 9 -1.00 7.83 14.39
N LYS A 10 -1.60 8.92 14.87
CA LYS A 10 -0.87 10.10 15.35
C LYS A 10 -0.83 10.08 16.87
N SER A 11 0.35 10.16 17.47
CA SER A 11 0.46 10.27 18.93
C SER A 11 -0.10 11.60 19.39
N ASN A 12 -0.99 11.57 20.39
CA ASN A 12 -1.47 12.80 21.01
C ASN A 12 -0.41 13.49 21.87
N TYR A 13 0.65 12.76 22.25
CA TYR A 13 1.75 13.27 23.06
C TYR A 13 2.74 14.13 22.24
N ASN A 14 3.43 13.54 21.25
CA ASN A 14 4.46 14.25 20.48
C ASN A 14 4.01 14.76 19.09
N LYS A 15 2.75 14.51 18.71
CA LYS A 15 2.14 14.90 17.42
C LYS A 15 2.80 14.30 16.18
N LYS A 16 3.62 13.25 16.32
CA LYS A 16 4.21 12.49 15.21
C LYS A 16 3.36 11.27 14.86
N TYR A 17 3.51 10.78 13.64
CA TYR A 17 2.85 9.57 13.18
C TYR A 17 3.67 8.33 13.56
N LEU A 18 2.96 7.25 13.88
CA LEU A 18 3.55 5.94 14.05
C LEU A 18 3.97 5.42 12.68
N HIS A 19 5.20 4.93 12.57
CA HIS A 19 5.69 4.32 11.34
C HIS A 19 6.62 3.15 11.62
N TYR A 20 6.80 2.31 10.61
CA TYR A 20 7.74 1.20 10.59
C TYR A 20 9.18 1.68 10.44
N ILE A 21 10.11 1.06 11.17
CA ILE A 21 11.54 1.37 11.04
C ILE A 21 12.24 0.31 10.17
N GLN A 22 12.65 0.71 8.96
CA GLN A 22 13.40 -0.13 8.02
C GLN A 22 14.91 0.11 7.99
N GLU A 23 15.40 1.29 8.38
CA GLU A 23 16.82 1.66 8.18
C GLU A 23 17.73 1.50 9.42
N ASP A 24 17.16 1.54 10.63
CA ASP A 24 17.95 1.46 11.87
C ASP A 24 18.17 0.00 12.28
N VAL A 25 19.41 -0.48 12.23
CA VAL A 25 19.76 -1.88 12.52
C VAL A 25 19.33 -2.34 13.93
N GLN A 26 19.36 -1.46 14.93
CA GLN A 26 19.05 -1.84 16.33
C GLN A 26 17.55 -1.97 16.59
N VAL A 27 16.74 -1.17 15.89
CA VAL A 27 15.28 -1.14 16.04
C VAL A 27 14.55 -1.42 14.72
N HIS A 28 15.21 -2.12 13.80
CA HIS A 28 14.59 -2.56 12.56
C HIS A 28 13.38 -3.45 12.89
N GLY A 29 12.24 -3.22 12.24
CA GLY A 29 11.00 -3.91 12.54
C GLY A 29 10.12 -3.22 13.57
N PHE A 30 10.67 -2.27 14.34
CA PHE A 30 9.93 -1.57 15.39
C PHE A 30 9.00 -0.53 14.80
N LEU A 31 8.01 -0.16 15.63
CA LEU A 31 7.06 0.90 15.34
C LEU A 31 7.40 2.10 16.20
N LYS A 32 7.57 3.28 15.59
CA LYS A 32 8.05 4.48 16.30
C LYS A 32 7.21 5.71 15.97
N PHE A 33 6.91 6.53 16.96
CA PHE A 33 6.22 7.81 16.74
C PHE A 33 7.23 8.91 16.40
N SER A 34 7.75 8.91 15.18
CA SER A 34 8.68 9.93 14.70
C SER A 34 8.43 10.42 13.27
N GLU A 35 7.49 9.81 12.55
CA GLU A 35 7.16 10.22 11.19
C GLU A 35 6.44 11.57 11.19
N GLU A 36 6.77 12.41 10.21
CA GLU A 36 6.20 13.73 10.05
C GLU A 36 5.07 13.73 9.03
N GLU A 37 5.10 12.84 8.04
CA GLU A 37 4.15 12.85 6.93
C GLU A 37 3.08 11.77 7.08
N VAL A 38 1.81 12.19 7.02
CA VAL A 38 0.67 11.27 7.09
C VAL A 38 0.62 10.29 5.91
N VAL A 39 1.22 10.65 4.77
CA VAL A 39 1.23 9.84 3.53
C VAL A 39 2.45 8.94 3.40
N SER A 40 3.30 8.88 4.44
CA SER A 40 4.48 8.01 4.45
C SER A 40 4.08 6.54 4.23
N PRO A 41 4.75 5.81 3.33
CA PRO A 41 4.45 4.40 3.07
C PRO A 41 4.63 3.52 4.32
N TYR A 42 5.48 3.98 5.26
CA TYR A 42 5.79 3.28 6.51
C TYR A 42 4.74 3.52 7.61
N ALA A 43 3.84 4.50 7.46
CA ALA A 43 2.86 4.90 8.46
C ALA A 43 1.47 4.28 8.28
N LYS A 44 1.27 3.51 7.21
CA LYS A 44 -0.01 2.89 6.87
C LYS A 44 -0.15 1.51 7.53
N PHE A 45 -1.26 1.30 8.24
CA PHE A 45 -1.61 0.03 8.86
C PHE A 45 -2.98 -0.47 8.42
N GLU A 46 -3.12 -1.79 8.20
CA GLU A 46 -4.39 -2.45 7.94
C GLU A 46 -4.93 -3.06 9.25
N VAL A 47 -6.19 -2.78 9.54
CA VAL A 47 -6.93 -3.32 10.67
C VAL A 47 -7.82 -4.46 10.16
N GLU A 48 -7.60 -5.66 10.69
CA GLU A 48 -8.34 -6.86 10.34
C GLU A 48 -9.12 -7.35 11.57
N MET A 49 -10.43 -7.58 11.44
CA MET A 49 -11.23 -8.11 12.55
C MET A 49 -10.79 -9.54 12.91
N ALA A 50 -10.69 -9.83 14.21
CA ALA A 50 -10.39 -11.17 14.70
C ALA A 50 -11.53 -12.15 14.39
N LYS A 51 -11.19 -13.42 14.11
CA LYS A 51 -12.16 -14.48 13.87
C LYS A 51 -12.93 -14.84 15.15
N SER A 52 -12.26 -14.74 16.30
CA SER A 52 -12.85 -14.93 17.63
C SER A 52 -13.93 -13.89 17.99
N GLY A 53 -14.05 -12.77 17.25
CA GLY A 53 -15.08 -11.76 17.46
C GLY A 53 -14.79 -10.78 18.61
N ASN A 54 -15.84 -10.22 19.22
CA ASN A 54 -15.78 -9.33 20.40
C ASN A 54 -15.06 -7.98 20.23
N GLY A 55 -14.93 -7.49 18.99
CA GLY A 55 -14.28 -6.21 18.71
C GLY A 55 -12.76 -6.25 18.82
N LEU A 56 -12.15 -7.45 18.89
CA LEU A 56 -10.71 -7.62 18.79
C LEU A 56 -10.26 -7.50 17.34
N VAL A 57 -9.04 -7.01 17.15
CA VAL A 57 -8.44 -6.79 15.84
C VAL A 57 -7.00 -7.28 15.79
N HIS A 58 -6.56 -7.62 14.58
CA HIS A 58 -5.16 -7.70 14.19
C HIS A 58 -4.79 -6.39 13.50
N ILE A 59 -3.56 -5.92 13.69
CA ILE A 59 -3.05 -4.71 13.02
C ILE A 59 -1.82 -5.13 12.23
N ARG A 60 -1.78 -4.81 10.94
CA ARG A 60 -0.69 -5.20 10.03
C ARG A 60 -0.05 -3.96 9.43
N CYS A 61 1.28 -3.89 9.44
CA CYS A 61 1.99 -2.84 8.70
C CYS A 61 1.83 -3.09 7.20
N CYS A 62 1.41 -2.08 6.43
CA CYS A 62 1.23 -2.24 4.98
C CYS A 62 2.54 -2.21 4.18
N TYR A 63 3.65 -1.76 4.77
CA TYR A 63 4.96 -1.77 4.13
C TYR A 63 5.52 -3.19 4.03
N ASN A 64 5.73 -3.86 5.16
CA ASN A 64 6.28 -5.23 5.18
C ASN A 64 5.20 -6.33 5.22
N ASN A 65 3.93 -5.95 5.28
CA ASN A 65 2.80 -6.86 5.43
C ASN A 65 2.88 -7.79 6.66
N LYS A 66 3.58 -7.41 7.73
CA LYS A 66 3.63 -8.22 8.96
C LYS A 66 2.73 -7.66 10.06
N TYR A 67 2.18 -8.56 10.87
CA TYR A 67 1.28 -8.23 11.97
C TYR A 67 2.06 -7.72 13.19
N TRP A 68 1.39 -6.82 13.91
CA TRP A 68 1.85 -6.31 15.20
C TRP A 68 1.93 -7.46 16.20
N VAL A 69 3.09 -7.61 16.82
CA VAL A 69 3.38 -8.63 17.80
C VAL A 69 4.42 -8.12 18.78
N ARG A 70 4.54 -8.75 19.93
CA ARG A 70 5.66 -8.50 20.84
C ARG A 70 6.97 -8.89 20.17
N TRP A 71 8.05 -8.15 20.46
CA TRP A 71 9.36 -8.41 19.86
C TRP A 71 9.91 -9.79 20.22
N THR A 72 9.83 -10.17 21.50
CA THR A 72 10.16 -11.52 21.97
C THR A 72 9.29 -11.88 23.18
N GLN A 73 9.36 -13.15 23.62
CA GLN A 73 8.68 -13.63 24.83
C GLN A 73 9.01 -12.84 26.10
N ASN A 74 10.16 -12.14 26.14
CA ASN A 74 10.64 -11.41 27.32
C ASN A 74 10.56 -9.89 27.17
N HIS A 75 10.14 -9.38 26.00
CA HIS A 75 9.99 -7.95 25.75
C HIS A 75 8.53 -7.56 25.55
N TRP A 76 8.21 -6.30 25.86
CA TRP A 76 6.88 -5.71 25.62
C TRP A 76 6.89 -4.65 24.52
N TRP A 77 8.02 -4.50 23.81
CA TRP A 77 8.10 -3.75 22.56
C TRP A 77 7.18 -4.39 21.52
N ILE A 78 6.44 -3.57 20.79
CA ILE A 78 5.58 -4.01 19.69
C ILE A 78 6.29 -3.72 18.37
N VAL A 79 6.40 -4.75 17.55
CA VAL A 79 7.06 -4.74 16.23
C VAL A 79 6.08 -5.22 15.16
N ALA A 80 6.29 -4.86 13.90
CA ALA A 80 5.59 -5.48 12.78
C ALA A 80 6.39 -6.69 12.29
N GLY A 81 6.25 -7.83 12.98
CA GLY A 81 7.14 -8.97 12.83
C GLY A 81 6.49 -10.33 12.61
N ALA A 82 5.17 -10.47 12.82
CA ALA A 82 4.50 -11.75 12.64
C ALA A 82 4.01 -11.95 11.20
N ASP A 83 4.37 -13.06 10.56
CA ASP A 83 3.96 -13.36 9.18
C ASP A 83 2.46 -13.68 9.07
N GLU A 84 1.90 -14.28 10.11
CA GLU A 84 0.51 -14.69 10.21
C GLU A 84 -0.14 -14.22 11.53
N ARG A 85 -1.47 -14.31 11.58
CA ARG A 85 -2.27 -13.99 12.77
C ARG A 85 -2.16 -15.11 13.81
N GLU A 86 -2.10 -14.73 15.07
CA GLU A 86 -2.14 -15.66 16.21
C GLU A 86 -3.20 -15.20 17.22
N GLU A 87 -4.29 -15.96 17.34
CA GLU A 87 -5.43 -15.64 18.21
C GLU A 87 -5.40 -16.39 19.55
N ASP A 88 -4.46 -17.32 19.75
CA ASP A 88 -4.24 -17.96 21.04
C ASP A 88 -3.67 -16.95 22.04
N GLN A 89 -4.55 -16.45 22.91
CA GLN A 89 -4.22 -15.44 23.92
C GLN A 89 -3.22 -15.94 24.98
N SER A 90 -2.93 -17.25 25.05
CA SER A 90 -1.90 -17.79 25.95
C SER A 90 -0.49 -17.64 25.40
N LYS A 91 -0.34 -17.49 24.08
CA LYS A 91 0.97 -17.39 23.42
C LYS A 91 1.47 -15.96 23.46
N TRP A 92 2.75 -15.78 23.82
CA TRP A 92 3.41 -14.47 23.79
C TRP A 92 3.39 -13.81 22.39
N SER A 93 3.28 -14.61 21.34
CA SER A 93 3.19 -14.20 19.94
C SER A 93 1.76 -13.83 19.49
N CYS A 94 0.79 -13.77 20.39
CA CYS A 94 -0.57 -13.33 20.09
C CYS A 94 -0.55 -11.94 19.42
N THR A 95 -1.30 -11.80 18.32
CA THR A 95 -1.35 -10.57 17.50
C THR A 95 -2.61 -9.74 17.76
N LEU A 96 -3.40 -10.12 18.76
CA LEU A 96 -4.67 -9.48 19.08
C LEU A 96 -4.50 -8.19 19.87
N PHE A 97 -5.17 -7.14 19.41
CA PHE A 97 -5.34 -5.88 20.12
C PHE A 97 -6.83 -5.57 20.29
N LYS A 98 -7.17 -4.90 21.39
CA LYS A 98 -8.50 -4.34 21.64
C LYS A 98 -8.45 -2.82 21.52
N PRO A 99 -9.10 -2.21 20.53
CA PRO A 99 -9.24 -0.77 20.45
C PRO A 99 -10.27 -0.27 21.47
N ILE A 100 -9.92 0.77 22.21
CA ILE A 100 -10.75 1.39 23.25
C ILE A 100 -10.82 2.88 22.95
N TYR A 101 -11.98 3.37 22.51
CA TYR A 101 -12.19 4.77 22.20
C TYR A 101 -12.14 5.63 23.47
N VAL A 102 -11.45 6.77 23.37
CA VAL A 102 -11.31 7.71 24.51
C VAL A 102 -12.45 8.72 24.52
N ASP A 103 -12.81 9.22 23.34
CA ASP A 103 -13.84 10.24 23.17
C ASP A 103 -15.08 9.69 22.44
N ALA A 104 -16.24 10.30 22.68
CA ALA A 104 -17.52 9.92 22.04
C ALA A 104 -17.49 10.07 20.51
N ASP A 105 -16.63 10.95 19.98
CA ASP A 105 -16.45 11.20 18.56
C ASP A 105 -15.62 10.13 17.84
N ALA A 106 -15.10 9.13 18.58
CA ALA A 106 -14.34 8.00 18.07
C ALA A 106 -13.10 8.33 17.22
N LYS A 107 -12.56 9.54 17.38
CA LYS A 107 -11.32 9.97 16.71
C LYS A 107 -10.06 9.54 17.46
N THR A 108 -10.18 9.28 18.75
CA THR A 108 -9.06 8.96 19.64
C THR A 108 -9.24 7.57 20.22
N VAL A 109 -8.16 6.79 20.24
CA VAL A 109 -8.18 5.39 20.64
C VAL A 109 -6.97 5.05 21.49
N ARG A 110 -7.16 4.08 22.38
CA ARG A 110 -6.10 3.30 23.02
C ARG A 110 -6.10 1.89 22.47
N PHE A 111 -4.93 1.29 22.31
CA PHE A 111 -4.82 -0.11 21.95
C PHE A 111 -4.38 -0.92 23.17
N LEU A 112 -5.17 -1.90 23.57
CA LEU A 112 -4.81 -2.86 24.61
C LEU A 112 -4.28 -4.14 23.95
N HIS A 113 -3.03 -4.51 24.22
CA HIS A 113 -2.46 -5.78 23.77
C HIS A 113 -3.10 -6.93 24.57
N VAL A 114 -3.82 -7.83 23.90
CA VAL A 114 -4.74 -8.77 24.55
C VAL A 114 -4.01 -9.76 25.46
N GLN A 115 -2.92 -10.37 24.99
CA GLN A 115 -2.21 -11.38 25.79
C GLN A 115 -1.56 -10.80 27.06
N LEU A 116 -1.11 -9.54 27.03
CA LEU A 116 -0.52 -8.90 28.20
C LEU A 116 -1.56 -8.20 29.08
N GLY A 117 -2.73 -7.86 28.53
CA GLY A 117 -3.67 -6.94 29.20
C GLY A 117 -3.10 -5.52 29.37
N HIS A 118 -2.11 -5.12 28.55
CA HIS A 118 -1.41 -3.85 28.69
C HIS A 118 -1.74 -2.87 27.58
N TYR A 119 -1.86 -1.58 27.91
CA TYR A 119 -2.02 -0.50 26.95
C TYR A 119 -0.71 -0.24 26.20
N ALA A 120 -0.80 -0.23 24.87
CA ALA A 120 0.29 0.16 23.99
C ALA A 120 0.43 1.68 23.96
N CYS A 121 1.65 2.17 24.13
CA CYS A 121 1.94 3.59 24.24
C CYS A 121 3.25 3.97 23.55
N LEU A 122 3.43 5.26 23.32
CA LEU A 122 4.73 5.85 23.04
C LEU A 122 5.60 5.73 24.30
N TRP A 123 6.65 4.91 24.25
CA TRP A 123 7.52 4.73 25.41
C TRP A 123 8.60 5.81 25.52
N ARG A 124 8.74 6.35 26.72
CA ARG A 124 9.71 7.40 27.04
C ARG A 124 10.96 6.75 27.66
N THR A 125 11.92 6.43 26.81
CA THR A 125 13.23 5.89 27.21
C THR A 125 14.33 6.51 26.36
N ALA A 126 15.59 6.17 26.63
CA ALA A 126 16.74 6.61 25.85
C ALA A 126 16.76 5.96 24.46
N ALA A 127 17.52 6.56 23.53
CA ALA A 127 17.83 5.94 22.24
C ALA A 127 18.49 4.57 22.43
N PRO A 128 18.30 3.60 21.50
CA PRO A 128 17.58 3.73 20.22
C PRO A 128 16.05 3.63 20.35
N PHE A 129 15.54 3.15 21.49
CA PHE A 129 14.13 2.78 21.68
C PHE A 129 13.19 3.94 22.05
N ALA A 130 13.70 5.17 22.12
CA ALA A 130 12.91 6.35 22.40
C ALA A 130 11.71 6.47 21.44
N SER A 131 10.52 6.65 21.98
CA SER A 131 9.25 6.81 21.24
C SER A 131 8.79 5.57 20.44
N CYS A 132 9.42 4.40 20.67
CA CYS A 132 8.92 3.14 20.12
C CYS A 132 7.63 2.70 20.82
N LEU A 133 6.80 1.94 20.12
CA LEU A 133 5.55 1.39 20.63
C LEU A 133 5.81 0.29 21.66
N PHE A 134 5.22 0.42 22.85
CA PHE A 134 5.45 -0.48 23.97
C PHE A 134 4.16 -0.76 24.73
N ALA A 135 3.89 -2.04 25.03
CA ALA A 135 2.75 -2.48 25.83
C ALA A 135 3.06 -2.31 27.33
N ALA A 136 2.84 -1.10 27.83
CA ALA A 136 3.42 -0.62 29.09
C ALA A 136 2.79 -1.18 30.37
N SER A 137 1.47 -1.02 30.52
CA SER A 137 0.81 -1.32 31.78
C SER A 137 -0.67 -1.59 31.61
N GLU A 138 -1.30 -2.22 32.60
CA GLU A 138 -2.74 -2.51 32.65
C GLU A 138 -3.63 -1.27 32.78
N ASN A 139 -3.05 -0.12 33.17
CA ASN A 139 -3.80 1.11 33.38
C ASN A 139 -3.49 2.13 32.26
N PRO A 140 -4.47 3.01 31.92
CA PRO A 140 -4.20 4.11 31.01
C PRO A 140 -3.05 5.00 31.48
N ASP A 141 -2.23 5.46 30.53
CA ASP A 141 -1.10 6.33 30.82
C ASP A 141 -1.57 7.73 31.26
N LYS A 142 -0.96 8.27 32.32
CA LYS A 142 -1.35 9.55 32.92
C LYS A 142 -1.05 10.76 32.02
N ASP A 143 -0.03 10.64 31.18
CA ASP A 143 0.41 11.70 30.26
C ASP A 143 -0.20 11.51 28.86
N SER A 144 -1.15 10.57 28.72
CA SER A 144 -1.81 10.20 27.46
C SER A 144 -0.83 9.73 26.37
N CYS A 145 0.31 9.15 26.75
CA CYS A 145 1.23 8.52 25.80
C CYS A 145 0.62 7.30 25.08
N ASP A 146 -0.47 6.75 25.61
CA ASP A 146 -1.24 5.63 25.08
C ASP A 146 -2.41 6.05 24.17
N VAL A 147 -2.65 7.35 24.00
CA VAL A 147 -3.73 7.90 23.19
C VAL A 147 -3.23 8.26 21.79
N CYS A 148 -3.87 7.68 20.77
CA CYS A 148 -3.62 7.99 19.37
C CYS A 148 -4.86 8.61 18.73
N THR A 149 -4.66 9.62 17.88
CA THR A 149 -5.68 10.06 16.92
C THR A 149 -5.65 9.13 15.70
N ILE A 150 -6.81 8.58 15.34
CA ILE A 150 -7.02 7.77 14.15
C ILE A 150 -7.25 8.68 12.95
N ILE A 151 -6.51 8.43 11.89
CA ILE A 151 -6.74 9.02 10.59
C ILE A 151 -7.12 7.89 9.64
N ASP A 152 -8.28 8.02 9.00
CA ASP A 152 -8.72 7.10 7.96
C ASP A 152 -7.87 7.30 6.71
N TRP A 153 -7.01 6.34 6.40
CA TRP A 153 -6.13 6.42 5.23
C TRP A 153 -6.93 6.45 3.92
N GLU A 154 -8.09 5.81 3.86
CA GLU A 154 -8.92 5.78 2.65
C GLU A 154 -9.54 7.15 2.33
N SER A 155 -9.56 8.06 3.31
CA SER A 155 -9.97 9.45 3.12
C SER A 155 -8.87 10.34 2.52
N ILE A 156 -7.61 9.88 2.54
CA ILE A 156 -6.46 10.61 2.01
C ILE A 156 -6.27 10.26 0.54
N LEU A 157 -6.02 11.29 -0.30
CA LEU A 157 -5.74 11.10 -1.71
C LEU A 157 -4.30 11.51 -2.05
N ILE A 158 -3.44 10.52 -2.32
CA ILE A 158 -2.09 10.77 -2.85
C ILE A 158 -2.21 11.03 -4.35
N MET A 159 -2.07 12.29 -4.73
CA MET A 159 -2.14 12.73 -6.11
C MET A 159 -0.80 12.57 -6.85
N PRO A 160 -0.83 12.28 -8.16
CA PRO A 160 0.37 12.35 -8.99
C PRO A 160 1.01 13.74 -8.97
N LYS A 161 2.33 13.79 -9.12
CA LYS A 161 3.11 15.04 -9.02
C LYS A 161 2.76 16.04 -10.12
N HIS A 162 2.62 15.57 -11.37
CA HIS A 162 2.39 16.41 -12.54
C HIS A 162 1.03 16.10 -13.15
N VAL A 163 0.11 17.07 -13.12
CA VAL A 163 -1.28 16.84 -13.51
C VAL A 163 -1.86 17.99 -14.33
N ALA A 164 -2.86 17.65 -15.14
CA ALA A 164 -3.84 18.56 -15.68
C ALA A 164 -5.22 18.27 -15.06
N PHE A 165 -6.06 19.31 -15.02
CA PHE A 165 -7.41 19.23 -14.49
C PHE A 165 -8.41 19.49 -15.60
N LYS A 166 -9.44 18.67 -15.72
CA LYS A 166 -10.48 18.79 -16.76
C LYS A 166 -11.86 18.95 -16.12
N GLY A 167 -12.59 19.96 -16.57
CA GLY A 167 -13.89 20.32 -16.02
C GLY A 167 -15.04 19.51 -16.64
N ASP A 168 -16.23 19.64 -16.06
CA ASP A 168 -17.46 19.02 -16.57
C ASP A 168 -17.88 19.52 -17.97
N ASN A 169 -17.28 20.62 -18.44
CA ASN A 169 -17.42 21.12 -19.81
C ASN A 169 -16.49 20.44 -20.82
N GLY A 170 -15.72 19.44 -20.40
CA GLY A 170 -14.79 18.69 -21.25
C GLY A 170 -13.50 19.44 -21.59
N GLN A 171 -13.24 20.59 -20.98
CA GLN A 171 -12.04 21.41 -21.22
C GLN A 171 -11.08 21.35 -20.05
N TYR A 172 -9.78 21.39 -20.34
CA TYR A 172 -8.71 21.51 -19.37
C TYR A 172 -8.64 22.93 -18.77
N LEU A 173 -8.29 22.97 -17.50
CA LEU A 173 -8.08 24.17 -16.71
C LEU A 173 -6.75 24.82 -17.12
N SER A 174 -6.85 25.94 -17.81
CA SER A 174 -5.77 26.71 -18.43
C SER A 174 -5.50 27.99 -17.64
N ALA A 175 -4.24 28.28 -17.40
CA ALA A 175 -3.76 29.54 -16.86
C ALA A 175 -4.01 30.72 -17.82
N ARG A 176 -4.71 31.77 -17.37
CA ARG A 176 -5.10 32.93 -18.20
C ARG A 176 -4.98 34.25 -17.46
N TRP A 177 -4.50 35.28 -18.15
CA TRP A 177 -4.62 36.66 -17.68
C TRP A 177 -6.02 37.20 -17.98
N ILE A 178 -6.81 37.47 -16.93
CA ILE A 178 -8.15 38.07 -17.04
C ILE A 178 -8.21 39.25 -16.08
N GLU A 179 -8.57 40.43 -16.57
CA GLU A 179 -8.66 41.66 -15.77
C GLU A 179 -7.42 41.89 -14.88
N ARG A 180 -6.22 41.70 -15.43
CA ARG A 180 -4.92 41.86 -14.75
C ARG A 180 -4.66 40.89 -13.59
N HIS A 181 -5.36 39.75 -13.53
CA HIS A 181 -5.09 38.69 -12.55
C HIS A 181 -4.85 37.34 -13.25
N GLN A 182 -4.11 36.46 -12.58
CA GLN A 182 -3.71 35.12 -13.03
C GLN A 182 -4.82 34.08 -12.77
N TYR A 183 -5.93 34.19 -13.48
CA TYR A 183 -7.06 33.26 -13.37
C TYR A 183 -6.73 31.86 -13.91
N LEU A 184 -7.54 30.90 -13.47
CA LEU A 184 -7.57 29.53 -13.99
C LEU A 184 -8.93 29.29 -14.65
N GLN A 185 -8.93 29.00 -15.94
CA GLN A 185 -10.14 28.91 -16.77
C GLN A 185 -10.23 27.56 -17.48
N PHE A 186 -11.36 26.87 -17.37
CA PHE A 186 -11.62 25.65 -18.15
C PHE A 186 -11.90 26.06 -19.60
N ALA A 187 -10.85 26.04 -20.44
CA ALA A 187 -10.85 26.64 -21.77
C ALA A 187 -10.07 25.84 -22.83
N SER A 188 -9.07 25.04 -22.43
CA SER A 188 -8.23 24.31 -23.39
C SER A 188 -8.83 22.94 -23.71
N ASN A 189 -8.67 22.46 -24.93
CA ASN A 189 -9.07 21.10 -25.35
C ASN A 189 -7.87 20.17 -25.56
N ASP A 190 -6.65 20.64 -25.28
CA ASP A 190 -5.40 19.93 -25.47
C ASP A 190 -4.63 19.84 -24.15
N VAL A 191 -4.31 18.61 -23.74
CA VAL A 191 -3.50 18.36 -22.53
C VAL A 191 -2.03 18.78 -22.73
N GLY A 192 -1.58 18.92 -23.98
CA GLY A 192 -0.27 19.42 -24.35
C GLY A 192 -0.14 20.95 -24.28
N ASP A 193 -1.23 21.69 -24.06
CA ASP A 193 -1.20 23.15 -23.94
C ASP A 193 -0.32 23.56 -22.74
N PRO A 194 0.71 24.40 -22.92
CA PRO A 194 1.65 24.76 -21.85
C PRO A 194 1.01 25.51 -20.68
N THR A 195 -0.25 25.94 -20.82
CA THR A 195 -1.00 26.65 -19.77
C THR A 195 -1.79 25.72 -18.84
N VAL A 196 -1.94 24.43 -19.15
CA VAL A 196 -2.80 23.50 -18.37
C VAL A 196 -2.05 22.74 -17.29
N GLY A 197 -0.72 22.73 -17.36
CA GLY A 197 0.10 21.92 -16.47
C GLY A 197 0.21 22.48 -15.06
N ASN A 198 0.11 21.58 -14.08
CA ASN A 198 0.26 21.90 -12.67
C ASN A 198 1.15 20.86 -11.94
N GLU A 199 1.77 21.31 -10.86
CA GLU A 199 2.52 20.48 -9.93
C GLU A 199 1.82 20.40 -8.57
N ILE A 200 1.73 19.20 -8.01
CA ILE A 200 1.10 18.94 -6.71
C ILE A 200 2.16 18.85 -5.61
N PHE A 201 1.92 19.50 -4.48
CA PHE A 201 2.76 19.46 -3.29
C PHE A 201 1.91 19.01 -2.12
N THR A 202 2.09 17.77 -1.69
CA THR A 202 1.40 17.23 -0.51
C THR A 202 2.06 17.77 0.75
N THR A 203 1.24 18.15 1.71
CA THR A 203 1.66 18.62 3.02
C THR A 203 1.63 17.47 4.02
N TYR A 204 2.28 17.66 5.17
CA TYR A 204 2.45 16.62 6.19
C TYR A 204 1.13 16.08 6.77
N ASP A 205 0.02 16.80 6.65
CA ASP A 205 -1.31 16.41 7.11
C ASP A 205 -2.26 15.97 5.97
N GLY A 206 -1.74 15.82 4.74
CA GLY A 206 -2.48 15.28 3.60
C GLY A 206 -3.21 16.33 2.76
N ASN A 207 -3.18 17.61 3.14
CA ASN A 207 -3.60 18.68 2.23
C ASN A 207 -2.63 18.79 1.05
N ILE A 208 -3.06 19.46 -0.02
CA ILE A 208 -2.21 19.77 -1.17
C ILE A 208 -2.11 21.27 -1.40
N ARG A 209 -0.98 21.67 -1.98
CA ARG A 209 -0.81 22.94 -2.67
C ARG A 209 -0.60 22.65 -4.15
N VAL A 210 -1.19 23.47 -5.00
CA VAL A 210 -1.15 23.29 -6.45
C VAL A 210 -0.38 24.46 -7.05
N LYS A 211 0.67 24.19 -7.83
CA LYS A 211 1.49 25.20 -8.49
C LYS A 211 1.21 25.17 -9.99
N SER A 212 0.88 26.31 -10.58
CA SER A 212 0.75 26.41 -12.04
C SER A 212 2.14 26.39 -12.68
N ASN A 213 2.35 25.52 -13.66
CA ASN A 213 3.63 25.46 -14.39
C ASN A 213 3.84 26.74 -15.21
N HIS A 214 2.76 27.27 -15.78
CA HIS A 214 2.79 28.47 -16.63
C HIS A 214 3.18 29.73 -15.85
N PHE A 215 2.53 29.97 -14.70
CA PHE A 215 2.83 31.15 -13.89
C PHE A 215 4.00 30.94 -12.91
N GLY A 216 4.35 29.70 -12.61
CA GLY A 216 5.38 29.37 -11.61
C GLY A 216 4.94 29.67 -10.17
N LYS A 217 3.64 29.82 -9.92
CA LYS A 217 3.06 30.27 -8.64
C LYS A 217 1.99 29.33 -8.11
N PHE A 218 1.80 29.35 -6.79
CA PHE A 218 0.78 28.55 -6.13
C PHE A 218 -0.63 29.12 -6.33
N TRP A 219 -1.58 28.21 -6.43
CA TRP A 219 -3.01 28.49 -6.39
C TRP A 219 -3.38 29.08 -5.03
N ARG A 220 -4.19 30.12 -5.05
CA ARG A 220 -4.68 30.85 -3.88
C ARG A 220 -6.10 31.32 -4.12
N ARG A 221 -6.93 31.17 -3.11
CA ARG A 221 -8.29 31.70 -3.09
C ARG A 221 -8.30 33.21 -2.82
N SER A 222 -8.96 34.02 -3.66
CA SER A 222 -9.14 35.47 -3.47
C SER A 222 -10.25 36.07 -4.37
N PRO A 223 -11.34 36.66 -3.81
CA PRO A 223 -11.90 36.25 -2.53
C PRO A 223 -12.36 34.80 -2.62
N ASN A 224 -13.14 34.41 -3.63
CA ASN A 224 -13.51 33.01 -3.89
C ASN A 224 -12.98 32.50 -5.24
N TRP A 225 -12.48 33.38 -6.11
CA TRP A 225 -11.77 32.96 -7.32
C TRP A 225 -10.44 32.30 -6.94
N ILE A 226 -10.01 31.31 -7.72
CA ILE A 226 -8.68 30.71 -7.55
C ILE A 226 -7.74 31.36 -8.55
N TRP A 227 -6.74 32.05 -8.04
CA TRP A 227 -5.65 32.64 -8.81
C TRP A 227 -4.36 31.88 -8.58
N ALA A 228 -3.51 31.81 -9.60
CA ALA A 228 -2.17 31.27 -9.48
C ALA A 228 -1.17 32.42 -9.30
N ASP A 229 -1.23 33.08 -8.14
CA ASP A 229 -0.52 34.34 -7.86
C ASP A 229 0.35 34.30 -6.59
N SER A 230 0.31 33.21 -5.83
CA SER A 230 0.97 33.13 -4.53
C SER A 230 2.42 32.69 -4.64
N ASP A 231 3.31 33.51 -4.07
CA ASP A 231 4.73 33.20 -3.86
C ASP A 231 4.99 32.62 -2.45
N ASP A 232 3.94 32.43 -1.63
CA ASP A 232 4.06 31.82 -0.30
C ASP A 232 4.69 30.43 -0.39
N THR A 233 5.85 30.24 0.23
CA THR A 233 6.55 28.97 0.30
C THR A 233 6.19 28.16 1.54
N THR A 234 5.39 28.73 2.45
CA THR A 234 4.92 28.08 3.68
C THR A 234 3.57 27.39 3.48
N ASN A 235 3.16 26.58 4.46
CA ASN A 235 1.85 25.95 4.50
C ASN A 235 0.90 26.66 5.49
N ASN A 236 1.16 27.93 5.83
CA ASN A 236 0.41 28.66 6.87
C ASN A 236 -0.82 29.39 6.31
N ASN A 237 -0.85 29.65 5.00
CA ASN A 237 -1.99 30.29 4.36
C ASN A 237 -3.02 29.25 3.91
N SER A 238 -4.13 29.17 4.65
CA SER A 238 -5.27 28.29 4.35
C SER A 238 -5.90 28.53 2.98
N ASP A 239 -5.75 29.73 2.39
CA ASP A 239 -6.25 30.02 1.05
C ASP A 239 -5.44 29.33 -0.05
N THR A 240 -4.23 28.85 0.26
CA THR A 240 -3.37 28.10 -0.68
C THR A 240 -3.44 26.58 -0.46
N LEU A 241 -4.18 26.13 0.55
CA LEU A 241 -4.34 24.72 0.90
C LEU A 241 -5.66 24.18 0.37
N PHE A 242 -5.59 22.98 -0.20
CA PHE A 242 -6.74 22.28 -0.72
C PHE A 242 -6.78 20.86 -0.17
N TRP A 243 -7.96 20.40 0.26
CA TRP A 243 -8.19 19.00 0.61
C TRP A 243 -8.79 18.28 -0.60
N PRO A 244 -8.04 17.36 -1.24
CA PRO A 244 -8.55 16.57 -2.34
C PRO A 244 -9.45 15.44 -1.82
N ILE A 245 -10.57 15.22 -2.51
CA ILE A 245 -11.50 14.13 -2.22
C ILE A 245 -11.71 13.32 -3.49
N LYS A 246 -11.49 12.00 -3.41
CA LYS A 246 -11.78 11.09 -4.51
C LYS A 246 -13.29 10.92 -4.67
N VAL A 247 -13.80 11.17 -5.87
CA VAL A 247 -15.22 11.03 -6.23
C VAL A 247 -15.43 9.80 -7.11
N ASP A 248 -14.49 9.51 -8.00
CA ASP A 248 -14.48 8.35 -8.90
C ASP A 248 -13.02 7.94 -9.23
N LYS A 249 -12.80 7.03 -10.18
CA LYS A 249 -11.49 6.49 -10.59
C LYS A 249 -10.46 7.59 -10.85
N ASN A 250 -10.80 8.59 -11.66
CA ASN A 250 -9.96 9.74 -12.01
C ASN A 250 -10.63 11.10 -11.75
N VAL A 251 -11.74 11.11 -11.01
CA VAL A 251 -12.50 12.33 -10.71
C VAL A 251 -12.33 12.68 -9.24
N ILE A 252 -12.01 13.94 -8.98
CA ILE A 252 -11.84 14.49 -7.63
C ILE A 252 -12.76 15.69 -7.40
N ALA A 253 -12.86 16.09 -6.15
CA ALA A 253 -13.29 17.42 -5.74
C ALA A 253 -12.17 18.06 -4.90
N LEU A 254 -11.98 19.37 -5.03
CA LEU A 254 -10.99 20.13 -4.26
C LEU A 254 -11.71 21.05 -3.30
N ARG A 255 -11.52 20.87 -2.00
CA ARG A 255 -12.03 21.80 -0.97
C ARG A 255 -10.94 22.78 -0.59
N ASN A 256 -11.18 24.09 -0.68
CA ASN A 256 -10.22 25.08 -0.16
C ASN A 256 -10.39 25.24 1.36
N LEU A 257 -9.28 25.28 2.10
CA LEU A 257 -9.32 25.35 3.56
C LEU A 257 -9.66 26.74 4.09
N GLY A 258 -9.44 27.79 3.31
CA GLY A 258 -9.70 29.17 3.72
C GLY A 258 -11.18 29.52 3.86
N ASN A 259 -12.06 28.83 3.12
CA ASN A 259 -13.52 29.02 3.24
C ASN A 259 -14.33 27.72 3.37
N ASN A 260 -13.66 26.56 3.40
CA ASN A 260 -14.27 25.22 3.46
C ASN A 260 -15.23 24.87 2.30
N ASN A 261 -15.23 25.64 1.20
CA ASN A 261 -16.01 25.36 0.01
C ASN A 261 -15.22 24.54 -1.01
N PHE A 262 -15.96 23.84 -1.86
CA PHE A 262 -15.43 23.14 -3.02
C PHE A 262 -15.21 24.09 -4.20
N CYS A 263 -14.07 23.91 -4.87
CA CYS A 263 -13.75 24.50 -6.15
C CYS A 263 -14.69 23.94 -7.23
N LYS A 264 -15.23 24.82 -8.06
CA LYS A 264 -16.05 24.49 -9.22
C LYS A 264 -15.75 25.38 -10.41
N ARG A 265 -16.14 24.93 -11.59
CA ARG A 265 -16.30 25.81 -12.76
C ARG A 265 -17.45 26.78 -12.51
N LEU A 266 -17.21 28.07 -12.71
CA LEU A 266 -18.20 29.13 -12.51
C LEU A 266 -18.13 30.18 -13.62
N THR A 267 -19.29 30.66 -14.06
CA THR A 267 -19.44 31.82 -14.94
C THR A 267 -20.27 32.87 -14.21
N THR A 268 -19.64 33.97 -13.82
CA THR A 268 -20.27 35.10 -13.13
C THR A 268 -19.32 36.31 -13.15
N GLU A 269 -19.80 37.50 -12.79
CA GLU A 269 -18.95 38.70 -12.62
C GLU A 269 -18.10 39.06 -13.86
N GLY A 270 -18.56 38.69 -15.07
CA GLY A 270 -17.82 38.87 -16.32
C GLY A 270 -16.72 37.83 -16.58
N LYS A 271 -16.57 36.82 -15.72
CA LYS A 271 -15.60 35.72 -15.87
C LYS A 271 -16.35 34.50 -16.37
N THR A 272 -15.82 33.83 -17.38
CA THR A 272 -16.43 32.65 -17.99
C THR A 272 -15.65 31.41 -17.61
N ASN A 273 -16.32 30.36 -17.11
CA ASN A 273 -15.73 29.05 -16.81
C ASN A 273 -14.45 29.08 -15.97
N CYS A 274 -14.34 30.01 -15.02
CA CYS A 274 -13.17 30.13 -14.15
C CYS A 274 -13.33 29.26 -12.89
N LEU A 275 -12.21 28.86 -12.30
CA LEU A 275 -12.18 28.07 -11.06
C LEU A 275 -12.52 28.95 -9.85
N ASN A 276 -13.51 28.53 -9.07
CA ASN A 276 -14.01 29.28 -7.91
C ASN A 276 -14.38 28.35 -6.75
N ALA A 277 -13.94 28.65 -5.53
CA ALA A 277 -14.32 27.93 -4.31
C ALA A 277 -15.68 28.44 -3.77
N GLY A 278 -16.76 28.13 -4.49
CA GLY A 278 -18.06 28.80 -4.33
C GLY A 278 -19.22 27.93 -3.85
N VAL A 279 -19.04 26.62 -3.62
CA VAL A 279 -20.14 25.71 -3.24
C VAL A 279 -19.78 24.85 -2.03
N SER A 280 -20.75 24.60 -1.14
CA SER A 280 -20.56 23.81 0.09
C SER A 280 -20.67 22.29 -0.13
N THR A 281 -21.13 21.85 -1.29
CA THR A 281 -21.29 20.43 -1.67
C THR A 281 -20.64 20.14 -3.02
N ILE A 282 -20.31 18.87 -3.29
CA ILE A 282 -19.70 18.42 -4.55
C ILE A 282 -20.77 18.41 -5.68
N SER A 283 -21.02 19.57 -6.29
CA SER A 283 -21.91 19.71 -7.45
C SER A 283 -21.27 19.13 -8.72
N LYS A 284 -22.03 19.01 -9.81
CA LYS A 284 -21.52 18.53 -11.11
C LYS A 284 -20.27 19.30 -11.55
N GLU A 285 -20.29 20.63 -11.44
CA GLU A 285 -19.18 21.51 -11.85
C GLU A 285 -17.99 21.50 -10.87
N ALA A 286 -18.16 20.88 -9.69
CA ALA A 286 -17.09 20.69 -8.71
C ALA A 286 -16.36 19.34 -8.89
N ARG A 287 -16.84 18.50 -9.80
CA ARG A 287 -16.19 17.25 -10.20
C ARG A 287 -15.16 17.56 -11.26
N ILE A 288 -13.89 17.34 -10.92
CA ILE A 288 -12.74 17.68 -11.75
C ILE A 288 -12.03 16.38 -12.08
N GLU A 289 -11.93 16.06 -13.36
CA GLU A 289 -11.14 14.93 -13.83
C GLU A 289 -9.65 15.28 -13.76
N VAL A 290 -8.83 14.32 -13.34
CA VAL A 290 -7.38 14.44 -13.19
C VAL A 290 -6.72 13.58 -14.26
N GLU A 291 -5.79 14.18 -14.98
CA GLU A 291 -4.95 13.51 -15.97
C GLU A 291 -3.47 13.69 -15.61
N GLU A 292 -2.71 12.60 -15.61
CA GLU A 292 -1.26 12.63 -15.40
C GLU A 292 -0.57 13.21 -16.64
N LEU A 293 0.33 14.17 -16.45
CA LEU A 293 1.13 14.74 -17.53
C LEU A 293 2.35 13.87 -17.86
N VAL A 294 2.16 12.56 -17.91
CA VAL A 294 3.20 11.54 -18.12
C VAL A 294 2.86 10.72 -19.35
N ILE A 295 3.73 10.76 -20.36
CA ILE A 295 3.60 9.99 -21.61
C ILE A 295 4.02 8.54 -21.40
N SER A 296 5.13 8.34 -20.68
CA SER A 296 5.68 7.01 -20.42
C SER A 296 6.42 6.98 -19.08
N ARG A 297 6.39 5.81 -18.45
CA ARG A 297 7.04 5.53 -17.17
C ARG A 297 7.97 4.34 -17.29
N GLN A 298 9.19 4.47 -16.78
CA GLN A 298 10.17 3.40 -16.70
C GLN A 298 10.49 3.11 -15.24
N ILE A 299 10.37 1.85 -14.83
CA ILE A 299 10.74 1.38 -13.50
C ILE A 299 11.96 0.46 -13.62
N TYR A 300 13.02 0.79 -12.91
CA TYR A 300 14.30 0.06 -12.91
C TYR A 300 15.01 0.21 -11.55
N ASN A 301 16.20 -0.40 -11.40
CA ASN A 301 16.94 -0.44 -10.13
C ASN A 301 16.08 -0.93 -8.96
N VAL A 302 15.30 -1.99 -9.19
CA VAL A 302 14.45 -2.59 -8.15
C VAL A 302 15.34 -3.29 -7.12
N ASN A 303 15.15 -2.95 -5.86
CA ASN A 303 15.88 -3.53 -4.73
C ASN A 303 14.89 -4.17 -3.76
N PHE A 304 14.91 -5.50 -3.69
CA PHE A 304 14.02 -6.27 -2.82
C PHE A 304 14.52 -6.29 -1.38
N ARG A 305 13.61 -5.99 -0.45
CA ARG A 305 13.86 -5.99 0.99
C ARG A 305 13.56 -7.38 1.56
N LEU A 306 14.41 -8.35 1.28
CA LEU A 306 14.17 -9.76 1.65
C LEU A 306 14.07 -9.97 3.17
N PHE A 307 14.74 -9.14 3.97
CA PHE A 307 14.63 -9.20 5.44
C PHE A 307 13.23 -8.82 5.95
N ASP A 308 12.52 -7.95 5.20
CA ASP A 308 11.17 -7.52 5.50
C ASP A 308 10.10 -8.45 4.90
N ALA A 309 10.50 -9.42 4.09
CA ALA A 309 9.57 -10.29 3.38
C ALA A 309 8.90 -11.31 4.30
N ARG A 310 7.73 -11.80 3.89
CA ARG A 310 7.00 -12.87 4.59
C ARG A 310 6.56 -13.98 3.65
N ILE A 311 6.50 -15.20 4.18
CA ILE A 311 5.91 -16.37 3.53
C ILE A 311 4.74 -16.85 4.40
N TYR A 312 3.56 -17.05 3.81
CA TYR A 312 2.34 -17.34 4.55
C TYR A 312 1.37 -18.22 3.75
N SER A 313 0.31 -18.70 4.42
CA SER A 313 -0.72 -19.59 3.86
C SER A 313 -0.14 -20.83 3.19
N GLN A 314 0.91 -21.39 3.79
CA GLN A 314 1.57 -22.58 3.27
C GLN A 314 0.69 -23.82 3.45
N ARG A 315 0.50 -24.58 2.38
CA ARG A 315 -0.26 -25.84 2.39
C ARG A 315 0.39 -26.88 1.50
N VAL A 316 0.42 -28.12 1.97
CA VAL A 316 0.85 -29.27 1.16
C VAL A 316 -0.31 -29.71 0.28
N LEU A 317 -0.06 -29.84 -1.02
CA LEU A 317 -1.01 -30.29 -2.03
C LEU A 317 -0.48 -31.55 -2.73
N THR A 318 -1.38 -32.47 -3.04
CA THR A 318 -1.10 -33.57 -3.97
C THR A 318 -1.25 -33.04 -5.39
N MET A 319 -0.13 -32.90 -6.10
CA MET A 319 -0.06 -32.34 -7.45
C MET A 319 -0.50 -33.35 -8.51
N ALA A 320 -0.08 -34.60 -8.35
CA ALA A 320 -0.42 -35.70 -9.25
C ALA A 320 -0.37 -37.03 -8.49
N THR A 321 -1.13 -38.00 -8.98
CA THR A 321 -1.09 -39.38 -8.48
C THR A 321 -1.09 -40.34 -9.66
N GLY A 322 -0.32 -41.42 -9.52
CA GLY A 322 -0.24 -42.50 -10.50
C GLY A 322 -0.06 -43.83 -9.77
N VAL A 323 -0.32 -44.92 -10.48
CA VAL A 323 -0.29 -46.26 -9.90
C VAL A 323 0.58 -47.19 -10.75
N ALA A 324 1.27 -48.10 -10.08
CA ALA A 324 1.94 -49.23 -10.70
C ALA A 324 1.47 -50.52 -10.03
N ILE A 325 1.07 -51.49 -10.85
CA ILE A 325 0.47 -52.75 -10.38
C ILE A 325 1.37 -53.90 -10.80
N ASN A 326 1.72 -54.78 -9.86
CA ASN A 326 2.46 -56.00 -10.13
C ASN A 326 1.63 -57.23 -9.78
N ARG A 327 1.16 -57.94 -10.80
CA ARG A 327 0.41 -59.21 -10.67
C ARG A 327 1.29 -60.45 -10.79
N THR A 328 2.61 -60.28 -10.76
CA THR A 328 3.56 -61.40 -10.84
C THR A 328 4.06 -61.77 -9.45
N GLN A 329 4.71 -62.93 -9.35
CA GLN A 329 5.29 -63.43 -8.10
C GLN A 329 6.70 -62.88 -7.82
N GLU A 330 7.24 -62.06 -8.74
CA GLU A 330 8.57 -61.46 -8.63
C GLU A 330 8.46 -59.93 -8.59
N PRO A 331 9.36 -59.21 -7.91
CA PRO A 331 9.39 -57.73 -7.95
C PRO A 331 9.56 -57.19 -9.37
N ASN A 332 8.88 -56.09 -9.70
CA ASN A 332 8.99 -55.44 -11.00
C ASN A 332 9.33 -53.95 -10.86
N ASN A 333 10.19 -53.41 -11.73
CA ASN A 333 10.47 -51.98 -11.79
C ASN A 333 9.52 -51.32 -12.80
N ALA A 334 8.69 -50.40 -12.32
CA ALA A 334 7.74 -49.66 -13.13
C ALA A 334 8.11 -48.17 -13.20
N GLU A 335 7.80 -47.55 -14.33
CA GLU A 335 7.87 -46.09 -14.51
C GLU A 335 6.46 -45.51 -14.41
N VAL A 336 6.23 -44.69 -13.39
CA VAL A 336 4.95 -43.98 -13.20
C VAL A 336 5.10 -42.57 -13.74
N ARG A 337 4.32 -42.23 -14.76
CA ARG A 337 4.24 -40.88 -15.32
C ARG A 337 3.21 -40.06 -14.56
N LEU A 338 3.60 -38.88 -14.12
CA LEU A 338 2.76 -37.94 -13.38
C LEU A 338 2.73 -36.62 -14.14
N SER A 339 1.54 -36.17 -14.55
CA SER A 339 1.32 -34.85 -15.16
C SER A 339 0.55 -33.96 -14.19
N TYR A 340 0.98 -32.70 -14.07
CA TYR A 340 0.28 -31.68 -13.29
C TYR A 340 0.44 -30.30 -13.92
N ILE A 341 -0.45 -29.39 -13.56
CA ILE A 341 -0.36 -27.98 -13.95
C ILE A 341 0.29 -27.21 -12.81
N GLU A 342 1.43 -26.59 -13.09
CA GLU A 342 2.05 -25.63 -12.19
C GLU A 342 1.51 -24.23 -12.48
N THR A 343 0.92 -23.60 -11.48
CA THR A 343 0.41 -22.23 -11.57
C THR A 343 1.25 -21.29 -10.71
N LYS A 344 1.69 -20.19 -11.31
CA LYS A 344 2.38 -19.08 -10.63
C LYS A 344 1.59 -17.80 -10.85
N SER A 345 1.43 -16.98 -9.82
CA SER A 345 0.89 -15.64 -10.00
C SER A 345 1.74 -14.59 -9.32
N SER A 346 1.78 -13.40 -9.90
CA SER A 346 2.51 -12.25 -9.38
C SER A 346 1.65 -10.99 -9.46
N THR A 347 1.74 -10.15 -8.44
CA THR A 347 1.13 -8.82 -8.39
C THR A 347 2.13 -7.85 -7.82
N TRP A 348 2.31 -6.70 -8.48
CA TRP A 348 3.15 -5.62 -8.00
C TRP A 348 2.25 -4.44 -7.63
N ASN A 349 2.43 -3.88 -6.45
CA ASN A 349 1.70 -2.71 -5.98
C ASN A 349 2.67 -1.61 -5.53
N ALA A 350 2.16 -0.38 -5.50
CA ALA A 350 2.83 0.82 -4.99
C ALA A 350 1.79 1.72 -4.28
N SER A 351 2.22 2.78 -3.60
CA SER A 351 1.33 3.65 -2.78
C SER A 351 0.43 4.61 -3.57
N VAL A 352 0.48 4.58 -4.91
CA VAL A 352 -0.26 5.50 -5.78
C VAL A 352 -1.79 5.33 -5.64
N SER A 353 -2.50 6.40 -5.29
CA SER A 353 -3.96 6.38 -5.04
C SER A 353 -4.82 6.54 -6.31
N LEU A 354 -4.25 7.06 -7.39
CA LEU A 354 -4.89 7.22 -8.70
C LEU A 354 -4.14 6.38 -9.76
N LYS A 355 -4.79 5.35 -10.32
CA LYS A 355 -4.22 4.52 -11.39
C LYS A 355 -4.66 5.06 -12.75
N LEU A 356 -3.91 6.04 -13.29
CA LEU A 356 -4.30 6.80 -14.49
C LEU A 356 -3.84 6.18 -15.84
N GLY A 357 -3.53 4.88 -15.87
CA GLY A 357 -3.32 4.15 -17.12
C GLY A 357 -2.03 4.50 -17.89
N VAL A 358 -1.06 5.13 -17.23
CA VAL A 358 0.25 5.46 -17.83
C VAL A 358 0.97 4.19 -18.30
N LYS A 359 1.45 4.20 -19.54
CA LYS A 359 2.23 3.10 -20.10
C LYS A 359 3.54 2.94 -19.32
N THR A 360 3.70 1.80 -18.67
CA THR A 360 4.82 1.53 -17.74
C THR A 360 5.65 0.34 -18.22
N SER A 361 6.95 0.54 -18.39
CA SER A 361 7.93 -0.54 -18.61
C SER A 361 8.64 -0.86 -17.30
N PHE A 362 8.85 -2.15 -17.04
CA PHE A 362 9.39 -2.68 -15.79
C PHE A 362 10.60 -3.58 -16.07
N GLN A 363 11.72 -3.33 -15.39
CA GLN A 363 12.97 -4.10 -15.51
C GLN A 363 13.38 -4.61 -14.11
N THR A 364 13.24 -5.92 -13.87
CA THR A 364 13.52 -6.53 -12.56
C THR A 364 13.61 -8.06 -12.63
N GLY A 365 14.10 -8.71 -11.58
CA GLY A 365 13.88 -10.14 -11.34
C GLY A 365 12.54 -10.39 -10.63
N ILE A 366 12.03 -11.62 -10.69
CA ILE A 366 10.76 -12.02 -10.05
C ILE A 366 11.07 -12.80 -8.76
N PRO A 367 10.60 -12.35 -7.59
CA PRO A 367 10.71 -13.14 -6.37
C PRO A 367 9.85 -14.41 -6.41
N PHE A 368 10.37 -15.52 -5.90
CA PHE A 368 9.64 -16.79 -5.77
C PHE A 368 10.12 -17.56 -4.54
N ILE A 369 9.27 -18.46 -4.05
CA ILE A 369 9.60 -19.30 -2.89
C ILE A 369 10.36 -20.54 -3.36
N ALA A 370 11.52 -20.79 -2.77
CA ALA A 370 12.32 -22.00 -2.99
C ALA A 370 12.94 -22.46 -1.67
N LYS A 371 12.82 -23.77 -1.37
CA LYS A 371 13.36 -24.37 -0.14
C LYS A 371 12.92 -23.68 1.16
N GLY A 372 11.78 -22.98 1.15
CA GLY A 372 11.27 -22.23 2.30
C GLY A 372 11.86 -20.82 2.45
N GLU A 373 12.69 -20.37 1.51
CA GLU A 373 13.24 -19.02 1.43
C GLU A 373 12.75 -18.30 0.17
N ILE A 374 13.02 -17.00 0.06
CA ILE A 374 12.68 -16.19 -1.11
C ILE A 374 13.93 -16.01 -1.96
N GLU A 375 13.87 -16.50 -3.19
CA GLU A 375 14.89 -16.31 -4.22
C GLU A 375 14.39 -15.35 -5.30
N ILE A 376 15.31 -14.74 -6.06
CA ILE A 376 14.99 -13.80 -7.14
C ILE A 376 15.43 -14.42 -8.47
N SER A 377 14.55 -14.42 -9.48
CA SER A 377 14.88 -14.94 -10.81
C SER A 377 15.91 -14.07 -11.53
N ALA A 378 16.38 -14.55 -12.70
CA ALA A 378 17.05 -13.69 -13.66
C ALA A 378 16.17 -12.49 -14.04
N GLU A 379 16.81 -11.38 -14.39
CA GLU A 379 16.16 -10.13 -14.77
C GLU A 379 15.36 -10.29 -16.06
N PHE A 380 14.15 -9.71 -16.09
CA PHE A 380 13.30 -9.61 -17.26
C PHE A 380 12.85 -8.16 -17.48
N THR A 381 12.47 -7.85 -18.71
CA THR A 381 11.86 -6.58 -19.09
C THR A 381 10.45 -6.84 -19.63
N GLY A 382 9.46 -6.09 -19.17
CA GLY A 382 8.08 -6.23 -19.63
C GLY A 382 7.23 -4.97 -19.40
N GLU A 383 6.01 -4.98 -19.95
CA GLU A 383 4.99 -3.98 -19.62
C GLU A 383 4.18 -4.46 -18.41
N TYR A 384 3.84 -3.56 -17.50
CA TYR A 384 3.06 -3.91 -16.31
C TYR A 384 2.20 -2.74 -15.81
N GLN A 385 1.04 -3.04 -15.21
CA GLN A 385 0.19 -2.06 -14.56
C GLN A 385 0.03 -2.38 -13.07
N TRP A 386 0.25 -1.36 -12.22
CA TRP A 386 0.15 -1.50 -10.76
C TRP A 386 -1.15 -2.16 -10.29
N GLY A 387 -1.01 -3.26 -9.56
CA GLY A 387 -2.07 -4.04 -8.94
C GLY A 387 -2.81 -4.98 -9.87
N GLU A 388 -2.32 -5.20 -11.09
CA GLU A 388 -2.81 -6.28 -11.96
C GLU A 388 -2.14 -7.61 -11.58
N THR A 389 -2.93 -8.67 -11.40
CA THR A 389 -2.38 -10.00 -11.12
C THR A 389 -2.15 -10.75 -12.42
N THR A 390 -0.89 -11.08 -12.71
CA THR A 390 -0.53 -11.95 -13.84
C THR A 390 -0.45 -13.38 -13.37
N THR A 391 -1.06 -14.32 -14.09
CA THR A 391 -1.02 -15.76 -13.78
C THR A 391 -0.48 -16.54 -14.97
N THR A 392 0.53 -17.38 -14.74
CA THR A 392 1.11 -18.29 -15.72
C THR A 392 0.86 -19.72 -15.28
N SER A 393 0.39 -20.56 -16.19
CA SER A 393 0.20 -21.99 -15.97
C SER A 393 1.04 -22.79 -16.96
N THR A 394 1.72 -23.83 -16.50
CA THR A 394 2.57 -24.69 -17.32
C THR A 394 2.28 -26.14 -16.99
N GLU A 395 2.05 -26.96 -18.02
CA GLU A 395 1.93 -28.40 -17.85
C GLU A 395 3.33 -29.00 -17.66
N VAL A 396 3.50 -29.76 -16.59
CA VAL A 396 4.76 -30.41 -16.22
C VAL A 396 4.52 -31.90 -16.14
N GLU A 397 5.35 -32.67 -16.86
CA GLU A 397 5.39 -34.11 -16.73
C GLU A 397 6.65 -34.54 -15.99
N THR A 398 6.51 -35.52 -15.09
CA THR A 398 7.62 -36.16 -14.42
C THR A 398 7.46 -37.67 -14.39
N VAL A 399 8.59 -38.37 -14.31
CA VAL A 399 8.63 -39.83 -14.32
C VAL A 399 9.30 -40.31 -13.04
N TYR A 400 8.56 -41.11 -12.26
CA TYR A 400 9.08 -41.73 -11.04
C TYR A 400 9.29 -43.23 -11.25
N LYS A 401 10.50 -43.70 -10.94
CA LYS A 401 10.86 -45.12 -11.01
C LYS A 401 10.61 -45.77 -9.66
N VAL A 402 9.76 -46.80 -9.64
CA VAL A 402 9.37 -47.49 -8.41
C VAL A 402 9.48 -49.01 -8.58
N THR A 403 10.00 -49.69 -7.56
CA THR A 403 9.96 -51.15 -7.48
C THR A 403 8.64 -51.57 -6.82
N VAL A 404 7.85 -52.36 -7.53
CA VAL A 404 6.54 -52.85 -7.09
C VAL A 404 6.70 -54.31 -6.66
N PRO A 405 6.51 -54.64 -5.36
CA PRO A 405 6.61 -56.01 -4.87
C PRO A 405 5.63 -56.98 -5.54
N PRO A 406 5.85 -58.30 -5.42
CA PRO A 406 4.92 -59.31 -5.91
C PRO A 406 3.51 -59.08 -5.38
N MET A 407 2.49 -59.28 -6.23
CA MET A 407 1.08 -59.22 -5.83
C MET A 407 0.66 -57.94 -5.09
N THR A 408 1.23 -56.79 -5.46
CA THR A 408 0.92 -55.49 -4.84
C THR A 408 0.61 -54.40 -5.86
N MET A 409 -0.07 -53.36 -5.40
CA MET A 409 -0.22 -52.08 -6.06
C MET A 409 0.57 -51.03 -5.29
N VAL A 410 1.38 -50.24 -5.99
CA VAL A 410 2.03 -49.05 -5.43
C VAL A 410 1.41 -47.80 -6.04
N THR A 411 0.84 -46.97 -5.18
CA THR A 411 0.40 -45.62 -5.53
C THR A 411 1.55 -44.66 -5.29
N VAL A 412 1.88 -43.85 -6.30
CA VAL A 412 2.89 -42.79 -6.22
C VAL A 412 2.16 -41.45 -6.26
N SER A 413 2.36 -40.63 -5.24
CA SER A 413 1.83 -39.27 -5.15
C SER A 413 2.96 -38.26 -5.18
N LEU A 414 2.88 -37.28 -6.09
CA LEU A 414 3.75 -36.11 -6.09
C LEU A 414 3.10 -35.03 -5.22
N LEU A 415 3.79 -34.66 -4.14
CA LEU A 415 3.35 -33.60 -3.24
C LEU A 415 4.19 -32.35 -3.45
N ALA A 416 3.58 -31.17 -3.30
CA ALA A 416 4.28 -29.90 -3.26
C ALA A 416 3.67 -28.99 -2.19
N THR A 417 4.45 -28.03 -1.71
CA THR A 417 3.92 -26.95 -0.85
C THR A 417 3.59 -25.76 -1.73
N THR A 418 2.36 -25.26 -1.65
CA THR A 418 2.00 -23.95 -2.22
C THR A 418 1.96 -22.92 -1.11
N GLY A 419 2.57 -21.76 -1.33
CA GLY A 419 2.56 -20.65 -0.37
C GLY A 419 2.51 -19.31 -1.08
N LEU A 420 2.10 -18.28 -0.34
CA LEU A 420 2.20 -16.90 -0.79
C LEU A 420 3.45 -16.25 -0.19
N CYS A 421 4.05 -15.32 -0.93
CA CYS A 421 5.08 -14.43 -0.41
C CYS A 421 4.72 -12.98 -0.66
N ASP A 422 5.04 -12.12 0.30
CA ASP A 422 5.03 -10.68 0.12
C ASP A 422 6.46 -10.14 0.29
N VAL A 423 6.94 -9.35 -0.66
CA VAL A 423 8.32 -8.83 -0.69
C VAL A 423 8.29 -7.32 -0.93
N PRO A 424 8.63 -6.50 0.08
CA PRO A 424 8.76 -5.06 -0.11
C PRO A 424 9.94 -4.75 -1.03
N PHE A 425 9.85 -3.66 -1.79
CA PHE A 425 10.94 -3.22 -2.65
C PHE A 425 10.96 -1.72 -2.86
N SER A 426 12.16 -1.19 -3.02
CA SER A 426 12.39 0.16 -3.53
C SER A 426 12.71 0.12 -5.03
N TYR A 427 12.49 1.21 -5.75
CA TYR A 427 12.76 1.29 -7.18
C TYR A 427 13.05 2.72 -7.63
N THR A 428 13.68 2.87 -8.79
CA THR A 428 13.81 4.14 -9.49
C THR A 428 12.70 4.25 -10.53
N GLN A 429 11.93 5.34 -10.48
CA GLN A 429 10.93 5.70 -11.48
C GLN A 429 11.45 6.85 -12.33
N ARG A 430 11.41 6.67 -13.65
CA ARG A 430 11.68 7.74 -14.63
C ARG A 430 10.44 7.98 -15.47
N ASP A 431 9.91 9.18 -15.36
CA ASP A 431 8.74 9.64 -16.10
C ASP A 431 9.18 10.57 -17.23
N THR A 432 8.64 10.34 -18.43
CA THR A 432 8.72 11.31 -19.54
C THR A 432 7.43 12.10 -19.57
N LEU A 433 7.53 13.41 -19.28
CA LEU A 433 6.38 14.30 -19.21
C LEU A 433 5.89 14.73 -20.59
N THR A 434 4.69 15.30 -20.67
CA THR A 434 4.09 15.80 -21.92
C THR A 434 4.92 16.89 -22.62
N ASN A 435 5.73 17.64 -21.85
CA ASN A 435 6.66 18.64 -22.38
C ASN A 435 8.01 18.06 -22.82
N GLY A 436 8.20 16.72 -22.77
CA GLY A 436 9.44 16.03 -23.11
C GLY A 436 10.49 16.00 -22.00
N GLN A 437 10.26 16.67 -20.86
CA GLN A 437 11.15 16.61 -19.71
C GLN A 437 11.14 15.21 -19.09
N GLN A 438 12.31 14.74 -18.68
CA GLN A 438 12.42 13.53 -17.87
C GLN A 438 12.58 13.87 -16.40
N VAL A 439 11.76 13.26 -15.56
CA VAL A 439 11.82 13.38 -14.10
C VAL A 439 12.13 12.00 -13.53
N THR A 440 13.12 11.92 -12.64
CA THR A 440 13.51 10.68 -11.98
C THR A 440 13.33 10.82 -10.48
N CYS A 441 12.67 9.85 -9.86
CA CYS A 441 12.50 9.76 -8.41
C CYS A 441 12.85 8.34 -7.93
N ASN A 442 13.33 8.26 -6.69
CA ASN A 442 13.46 6.98 -5.99
C ASN A 442 12.23 6.80 -5.10
N MET A 443 11.66 5.61 -5.15
CA MET A 443 10.46 5.22 -4.44
C MET A 443 10.78 4.04 -3.52
N ASP A 444 10.19 4.02 -2.33
CA ASP A 444 10.32 2.92 -1.36
C ASP A 444 8.95 2.61 -0.75
N ASP A 445 8.04 2.21 -1.63
CA ASP A 445 6.63 1.97 -1.35
C ASP A 445 6.07 0.76 -2.11
N GLY A 446 6.97 -0.03 -2.73
CA GLY A 446 6.62 -1.18 -3.54
C GLY A 446 6.36 -2.44 -2.70
N ILE A 447 5.35 -3.22 -3.08
CA ILE A 447 5.10 -4.55 -2.52
C ILE A 447 4.79 -5.55 -3.63
N TYR A 448 5.59 -6.60 -3.70
CA TYR A 448 5.37 -7.74 -4.58
C TYR A 448 4.63 -8.83 -3.83
N THR A 449 3.55 -9.37 -4.40
CA THR A 449 2.86 -10.55 -3.89
C THR A 449 2.94 -11.67 -4.92
N GLY A 450 3.53 -12.80 -4.51
CA GLY A 450 3.70 -13.99 -5.35
C GLY A 450 2.98 -15.20 -4.76
N ILE A 451 2.60 -16.14 -5.62
CA ILE A 451 2.21 -17.50 -5.25
C ILE A 451 2.94 -18.49 -6.17
N ASN A 452 3.53 -19.53 -5.59
CA ASN A 452 4.11 -20.64 -6.34
C ASN A 452 4.13 -21.93 -5.51
N SER A 453 4.35 -23.05 -6.20
CA SER A 453 4.61 -24.34 -5.57
C SER A 453 6.12 -24.57 -5.43
N PHE A 454 6.54 -25.20 -4.33
CA PHE A 454 7.92 -25.51 -3.98
C PHE A 454 7.99 -26.77 -3.11
N ASN A 455 9.21 -27.23 -2.77
CA ASN A 455 9.43 -28.44 -1.95
C ASN A 455 8.72 -29.70 -2.48
N PHE A 456 8.89 -29.98 -3.77
CA PHE A 456 8.32 -31.17 -4.40
C PHE A 456 8.93 -32.45 -3.81
N LYS A 457 8.07 -33.40 -3.43
CA LYS A 457 8.47 -34.72 -2.90
C LYS A 457 7.56 -35.83 -3.43
N TYR A 458 8.12 -37.03 -3.55
CA TYR A 458 7.34 -38.23 -3.86
C TYR A 458 7.00 -38.98 -2.58
N GLU A 459 5.75 -39.43 -2.48
CA GLU A 459 5.31 -40.40 -1.48
C GLU A 459 4.77 -41.64 -2.18
N THR A 460 5.08 -42.81 -1.62
CA THR A 460 4.59 -44.09 -2.11
C THR A 460 3.75 -44.77 -1.05
N LYS A 461 2.65 -45.39 -1.49
CA LYS A 461 1.78 -46.22 -0.64
C LYS A 461 1.58 -47.56 -1.31
N GLN A 462 1.91 -48.63 -0.59
CA GLN A 462 1.72 -50.01 -1.04
C GLN A 462 0.40 -50.57 -0.49
N GLU A 463 -0.30 -51.32 -1.33
CA GLU A 463 -1.52 -52.06 -0.98
C GLU A 463 -1.43 -53.46 -1.60
N ASP A 464 -1.87 -54.48 -0.86
CA ASP A 464 -1.93 -55.86 -1.35
C ASP A 464 -3.08 -56.02 -2.35
N LEU A 465 -2.92 -56.89 -3.37
CA LEU A 465 -3.89 -57.13 -4.44
C LEU A 465 -4.93 -58.21 -4.15
#